data_AF-A0A1Q7X7C9-F1
#
_entry.id   AF-A0A1Q7X7C9-F1
#
_cell.length_a   1.000
_cell.length_b   1.000
_cell.length_c   1.000
_cell.angle_alpha   90.00
_cell.angle_beta   90.00
_cell.angle_gamma   90.00
#
_symmetry.space_group_name_H-M   'P 1'
#
loop_
_entity.id
_entity.type
_entity.pdbx_description
1 polymer ?
#
loop_
_entity_poly.entity_id
_entity_poly.type
_entity_poly.pdbx_seq_one_letter_code
_entity_poly.pdbx_strand_id
1 'polypeptide(L)' 'MSKRCLFVIHYPVFGGPHNQALRLAPALSSLGWEMIVLIPDEPGNAAERLRAGGVRTLEAPLGRLRASA' A
#
# COMPACT_ATOMS: atom_id res chain seq x y z
N MET A 1 -10.42 -7.46 -19.23
CA MET A 1 -10.46 -6.71 -17.94
C MET A 1 -9.15 -6.95 -17.20
N SER A 2 -8.45 -5.90 -16.80
CA SER A 2 -7.27 -6.03 -15.92
C SER A 2 -7.75 -6.44 -14.51
N LYS A 3 -7.07 -7.41 -13.89
CA LYS A 3 -7.40 -7.85 -12.53
C LYS A 3 -6.81 -6.85 -11.54
N ARG A 4 -7.49 -6.61 -10.42
CA ARG A 4 -7.04 -5.65 -9.40
C ARG A 4 -6.71 -6.36 -8.09
N CYS A 5 -5.60 -5.98 -7.47
CA CYS A 5 -5.17 -6.44 -6.15
C CYS A 5 -5.14 -5.24 -5.19
N LEU A 6 -5.91 -5.32 -4.09
CA LEU A 6 -5.83 -4.36 -3.01
C LEU A 6 -4.89 -4.90 -1.93
N PHE A 7 -3.80 -4.18 -1.67
CA PHE A 7 -2.83 -4.50 -0.63
C PHE A 7 -3.03 -3.54 0.55
N VAL A 8 -3.61 -4.02 1.64
CA VAL A 8 -3.98 -3.18 2.80
C VAL A 8 -2.86 -3.21 3.85
N ILE A 9 -2.39 -2.03 4.25
CA ILE A 9 -1.38 -1.85 5.29
C ILE A 9 -1.98 -0.96 6.39
N HIS A 10 -1.99 -1.41 7.64
CA HIS A 10 -2.67 -0.73 8.76
C HIS A 10 -1.79 0.26 9.54
N TYR A 11 -0.76 0.85 8.93
CA TYR A 11 0.09 1.83 9.60
C TYR A 11 0.70 2.84 8.61
N PRO A 12 0.83 4.13 8.98
CA PRO A 12 1.18 5.21 8.05
C PRO A 12 2.70 5.44 7.88
N VAL A 13 3.54 4.76 8.67
CA VAL A 13 5.01 4.89 8.62
C VAL A 13 5.59 3.83 7.70
N PHE A 14 6.46 4.23 6.78
CA PHE A 14 7.08 3.33 5.82
C PHE A 14 7.91 2.24 6.52
N GLY A 15 7.79 0.99 6.06
CA GLY A 15 8.44 -0.17 6.68
C GLY A 15 8.38 -1.43 5.81
N GLY A 16 8.57 -2.61 6.41
CA GLY A 16 8.65 -3.89 5.69
C GLY A 16 7.51 -4.15 4.70
N PRO A 17 6.24 -4.17 5.13
CA PRO A 17 5.08 -4.27 4.25
C PRO A 17 5.05 -3.28 3.07
N HIS A 18 5.45 -2.03 3.28
CA HIS A 18 5.54 -1.03 2.22
C HIS A 18 6.64 -1.37 1.20
N ASN A 19 7.82 -1.80 1.67
CA ASN A 19 8.89 -2.30 0.82
C ASN A 19 8.46 -3.54 0.01
N GLN A 20 7.66 -4.43 0.62
CA GLN A 20 7.13 -5.60 -0.06
C GLN A 20 6.16 -5.18 -1.17
N ALA A 21 5.28 -4.22 -0.92
CA ALA A 21 4.39 -3.66 -1.93
C ALA A 21 5.19 -3.08 -3.12
N LEU A 22 6.24 -2.29 -2.87
CA LEU A 22 7.10 -1.75 -3.95
C LEU A 22 7.72 -2.86 -4.83
N ARG A 23 8.10 -4.00 -4.24
CA ARG A 23 8.67 -5.13 -4.97
C ARG A 23 7.62 -5.96 -5.72
N LEU A 24 6.42 -6.09 -5.15
CA LEU A 24 5.31 -6.86 -5.70
C LEU A 24 4.64 -6.16 -6.88
N ALA A 25 4.48 -4.83 -6.84
CA ALA A 25 3.82 -4.05 -7.87
C ALA A 25 4.30 -4.37 -9.30
N PRO A 26 5.61 -4.32 -9.63
CA PRO A 26 6.08 -4.60 -10.98
C PRO A 26 5.88 -6.08 -11.37
N ALA A 27 6.03 -7.02 -10.44
CA ALA A 27 5.81 -8.44 -10.69
C ALA A 27 4.34 -8.78 -10.96
N LEU A 28 3.41 -8.12 -10.27
CA LEU A 28 1.98 -8.25 -10.52
C LEU A 28 1.58 -7.60 -11.85
N SER A 29 2.15 -6.43 -12.15
CA SER A 29 1.93 -5.74 -13.42
C SER A 29 2.32 -6.58 -14.63
N SER A 30 3.47 -7.27 -14.58
CA SER A 30 3.90 -8.18 -15.67
C SER A 30 2.99 -9.40 -15.86
N LEU A 31 2.16 -9.72 -14.85
CA LEU A 31 1.14 -10.77 -14.89
C LEU A 31 -0.26 -10.23 -15.24
N GLY A 32 -0.38 -8.95 -15.62
CA GLY A 32 -1.64 -8.32 -15.97
C GLY A 32 -2.52 -7.93 -14.78
N TRP A 33 -1.92 -7.70 -13.61
CA TRP A 33 -2.59 -7.20 -12.42
C TRP A 33 -2.22 -5.74 -12.13
N GLU A 34 -3.22 -4.93 -11.82
CA GLU A 34 -3.03 -3.61 -11.22
C GLU A 34 -3.05 -3.74 -9.70
N MET A 35 -1.95 -3.41 -9.02
CA MET A 35 -1.91 -3.37 -7.56
C MET A 35 -2.16 -1.95 -7.04
N ILE A 36 -3.01 -1.85 -6.02
CA ILE A 36 -3.34 -0.62 -5.30
C ILE A 36 -3.00 -0.85 -3.83
N VAL A 37 -2.22 0.05 -3.23
CA VAL A 37 -1.95 0.00 -1.79
C VAL A 37 -2.94 0.91 -1.07
N LEU A 38 -3.56 0.41 -0.01
CA LEU A 38 -4.42 1.17 0.88
C LEU A 38 -3.74 1.30 2.24
N ILE A 39 -3.54 2.54 2.70
CA ILE A 39 -2.92 2.86 4.00
C ILE A 39 -3.84 3.77 4.83
N PRO A 40 -3.61 3.93 6.15
CA PRO A 40 -4.41 4.82 6.98
C PRO A 40 -4.16 6.27 6.57
N ASP A 41 -5.23 7.06 6.58
CA ASP A 41 -5.22 8.52 6.51
C ASP A 41 -4.79 9.09 7.89
N GLU A 42 -3.52 8.91 8.21
CA GLU A 42 -2.86 9.36 9.44
C GLU A 42 -1.47 9.94 9.10
N PRO A 43 -0.91 10.87 9.91
CA PRO A 43 0.44 11.38 9.69
C PRO A 43 1.51 10.27 9.59
N GLY A 44 2.34 10.35 8.56
CA GLY A 44 3.41 9.39 8.30
C GLY A 44 4.17 9.69 7.00
N ASN A 45 4.98 8.74 6.54
CA ASN A 45 5.79 8.90 5.32
C ASN A 45 5.60 7.75 4.31
N ALA A 46 4.64 6.85 4.55
CA ALA A 46 4.37 5.73 3.65
C ALA A 46 3.80 6.18 2.30
N ALA A 47 2.81 7.08 2.32
CA ALA A 47 2.05 7.48 1.13
C ALA A 47 2.95 8.09 0.06
N GLU A 48 3.74 9.09 0.45
CA GLU A 48 4.69 9.78 -0.42
C GLU A 48 5.71 8.80 -1.02
N ARG A 49 6.31 7.94 -0.17
CA ARG A 49 7.32 6.99 -0.61
C ARG A 49 6.78 5.92 -1.56
N LEU A 50 5.56 5.44 -1.34
CA LEU A 50 4.91 4.49 -2.25
C LEU A 50 4.59 5.13 -3.60
N ARG A 51 4.05 6.36 -3.59
CA ARG A 51 3.76 7.12 -4.82
C ARG A 51 5.05 7.43 -5.59
N ALA A 52 6.11 7.85 -4.91
CA ALA A 52 7.43 8.06 -5.50
C ALA A 52 8.01 6.77 -6.11
N GLY A 53 7.67 5.60 -5.55
CA GLY A 53 8.00 4.28 -6.09
C GLY A 53 7.07 3.79 -7.22
N GLY A 54 6.17 4.64 -7.74
CA GLY A 54 5.27 4.31 -8.84
C GLY A 54 4.08 3.43 -8.46
N VAL A 55 3.80 3.25 -7.17
CA VAL A 55 2.68 2.43 -6.69
C VAL A 55 1.45 3.30 -6.44
N ARG A 56 0.33 2.95 -7.08
CA ARG A 56 -0.95 3.60 -6.84
C ARG A 56 -1.35 3.41 -5.38
N THR A 57 -1.50 4.53 -4.66
CA THR A 57 -1.71 4.53 -3.21
C THR A 57 -2.94 5.35 -2.83
N LEU A 58 -3.85 4.71 -2.09
CA LEU A 58 -5.04 5.30 -1.51
C LEU A 58 -4.85 5.46 0.00
N GLU A 59 -5.42 6.53 0.54
CA GLU A 59 -5.49 6.81 1.97
C GLU A 59 -6.97 6.77 2.37
N ALA A 60 -7.28 6.12 3.49
CA ALA A 60 -8.64 6.09 4.04
C ALA A 60 -8.59 5.97 5.57
N PRO A 61 -9.69 6.31 6.27
CA PRO A 61 -9.79 6.01 7.70
C PRO A 61 -9.70 4.49 7.94
N LEU A 62 -8.55 4.02 8.42
CA LEU A 62 -8.28 2.62 8.74
C LEU A 62 -7.89 2.51 10.21
N GLY A 63 -8.62 1.70 10.97
CA GLY A 63 -8.19 1.35 12.32
C GLY A 63 -6.90 0.54 12.30
N ARG A 64 -6.09 0.68 13.35
CA ARG A 64 -4.95 -0.21 13.59
C ARG A 64 -5.47 -1.52 14.17
N LEU A 65 -5.43 -2.58 13.37
CA LEU A 65 -5.95 -3.90 13.75
C LEU A 65 -5.27 -4.50 15.01
N ARG A 66 -4.07 -4.01 15.37
CA ARG A 66 -3.31 -4.42 16.56
C ARG A 66 -3.16 -3.35 17.63
N ALA A 67 -3.83 -2.21 17.51
CA ALA A 67 -3.95 -1.29 18.65
C ALA A 67 -5.01 -1.87 19.58
N SER A 68 -4.61 -2.76 20.49
CA SER A 68 -5.46 -3.10 21.63
C SER A 68 -5.68 -1.84 22.46
N ALA A 69 -6.94 -1.63 22.87
CA ALA A 69 -7.31 -0.61 23.85
C ALA A 69 -6.58 -0.81 25.19
#